data_AF-A0A0N8TZH8-F1
#
_entry.id   AF-A0A0N8TZH8-F1
#
_cell.length_a   1.000
_cell.length_b   1.000
_cell.length_c   1.000
_cell.angle_alpha   90.00
_cell.angle_beta   90.00
_cell.angle_gamma   90.00
#
_symmetry.space_group_name_H-M   'P 1'
#
loop_
_entity.id
_entity.type
_entity.pdbx_description
1 polymer ?
#
loop_
_entity_poly.entity_id
_entity_poly.type
_entity_poly.pdbx_seq_one_letter_code
_entity_poly.pdbx_strand_id
1 'polypeptide(L)'
;MGSMAKHSLELDLNDKKWFRYAAFKGKSSLTEESITELESLPGLATLSGWAEVFFALMVCVISLSSFYLVDAFNPWLAFLVCLTSFLVVFITKRIMTYKKYGFGSKWAMSISKDELKIDKLTFKEHQNHTLTIAKNEIAEVLFHYTMDLKRKRKFGEPRIRLPTLHVCEIHLKNGDTYEIDGMRVGLFNVLYVMVFHGYPLSFKGTFAGGARNALILLLRIFALSAIASALSMLFINLKP
;
A
#
# COMPACT_ATOMS: atom_id res chain seq x y z
N MET A 1 -13.42 -1.42 26.56
CA MET A 1 -12.35 -1.68 25.56
C MET A 1 -11.89 -3.11 25.74
N GLY A 2 -12.34 -4.04 24.89
CA GLY A 2 -11.92 -5.45 24.96
C GLY A 2 -10.58 -5.63 24.27
N SER A 3 -9.56 -6.09 25.00
CA SER A 3 -8.30 -6.56 24.43
C SER A 3 -8.60 -7.75 23.50
N MET A 4 -8.38 -7.59 22.19
CA MET A 4 -8.45 -8.73 21.25
C MET A 4 -7.17 -9.55 21.38
N ALA A 5 -7.30 -10.73 21.99
CA ALA A 5 -6.20 -11.67 22.19
C ALA A 5 -5.61 -12.15 20.86
N LYS A 6 -4.28 -12.37 20.85
CA LYS A 6 -3.59 -13.08 19.77
C LYS A 6 -4.20 -14.48 19.64
N HIS A 7 -4.43 -14.94 18.41
CA HIS A 7 -4.97 -16.28 18.15
C HIS A 7 -4.37 -16.85 16.88
N SER A 8 -4.29 -18.19 16.81
CA SER A 8 -4.05 -18.92 15.57
C SER A 8 -5.35 -18.94 14.74
N LEU A 9 -5.24 -18.70 13.44
CA LEU A 9 -6.37 -18.83 12.51
C LEU A 9 -6.16 -20.12 11.71
N GLU A 10 -7.08 -21.07 11.78
CA GLU A 10 -7.11 -22.20 10.86
C GLU A 10 -7.56 -21.69 9.49
N LEU A 11 -6.58 -21.37 8.64
CA LEU A 11 -6.81 -20.99 7.25
C LEU A 11 -6.91 -22.27 6.41
N ASP A 12 -8.12 -22.64 6.00
CA ASP A 12 -8.35 -23.72 5.02
C ASP A 12 -7.94 -23.22 3.62
N LEU A 13 -6.64 -23.33 3.32
CA LEU A 13 -6.02 -22.86 2.10
C LEU A 13 -6.15 -23.91 1.00
N ASN A 14 -7.31 -23.97 0.35
CA ASN A 14 -7.43 -24.78 -0.87
C ASN A 14 -6.63 -24.09 -2.00
N ASP A 15 -5.43 -24.60 -2.28
CA ASP A 15 -4.36 -23.98 -3.09
C ASP A 15 -4.81 -23.29 -4.38
N LYS A 16 -5.78 -23.86 -5.09
CA LYS A 16 -6.29 -23.32 -6.37
C LYS A 16 -6.97 -21.96 -6.25
N LYS A 17 -7.65 -21.66 -5.13
CA LYS A 17 -8.33 -20.37 -4.95
C LYS A 17 -7.35 -19.25 -4.64
N TRP A 18 -6.27 -19.56 -3.94
CA TRP A 18 -5.28 -18.57 -3.49
C TRP A 18 -4.27 -18.20 -4.59
N PHE A 19 -3.85 -19.18 -5.41
CA PHE A 19 -3.02 -18.94 -6.60
C PHE A 19 -3.62 -17.93 -7.58
N ARG A 20 -4.96 -17.84 -7.65
CA ARG A 20 -5.66 -16.86 -8.50
C ARG A 20 -5.52 -15.42 -8.00
N TYR A 21 -5.32 -15.21 -6.70
CA TYR A 21 -5.22 -13.88 -6.08
C TYR A 21 -3.78 -13.46 -5.79
N ALA A 22 -2.86 -14.42 -5.73
CA ALA A 22 -1.46 -14.13 -5.52
C ALA A 22 -0.75 -13.87 -6.86
N ALA A 23 -0.02 -12.76 -6.93
CA ALA A 23 0.71 -12.35 -8.13
C ALA A 23 2.02 -13.17 -8.31
N PHE A 24 1.93 -14.50 -8.33
CA PHE A 24 3.08 -15.36 -8.62
C PHE A 24 3.26 -15.45 -10.13
N LYS A 25 4.20 -14.66 -10.64
CA LYS A 25 4.52 -14.63 -12.07
C LYS A 25 5.00 -16.01 -12.53
N GLY A 26 4.22 -16.70 -13.35
CA GLY A 26 4.63 -17.92 -14.08
C GLY A 26 4.68 -19.23 -13.29
N LYS A 27 4.27 -19.27 -12.02
CA LYS A 27 4.19 -20.53 -11.25
C LYS A 27 2.74 -21.03 -11.17
N SER A 28 2.54 -22.32 -11.44
CA SER A 28 1.24 -23.01 -11.34
C SER A 28 1.10 -23.84 -10.06
N SER A 29 2.20 -24.08 -9.34
CA SER A 29 2.27 -24.74 -8.04
C SER A 29 3.51 -24.28 -7.26
N LEU A 30 3.45 -24.38 -5.94
CA LEU A 30 4.61 -24.24 -5.05
C LEU A 30 5.13 -25.64 -4.71
N THR A 31 6.46 -25.79 -4.64
CA THR A 31 7.13 -27.01 -4.14
C THR A 31 7.86 -26.69 -2.85
N GLU A 32 8.19 -27.70 -2.04
CA GLU A 32 8.87 -27.48 -0.76
C GLU A 32 10.21 -26.73 -0.88
N GLU A 33 10.92 -26.94 -1.98
CA GLU A 33 12.20 -26.29 -2.29
C GLU A 33 12.05 -24.92 -2.98
N SER A 34 10.82 -24.49 -3.25
CA SER A 34 10.61 -23.27 -4.01
C SER A 34 11.01 -22.02 -3.21
N ILE A 35 11.91 -21.23 -3.77
CA ILE A 35 12.15 -19.86 -3.34
C ILE A 35 11.14 -18.98 -4.07
N THR A 36 10.32 -18.25 -3.32
CA THR A 36 9.32 -17.35 -3.89
C THR A 36 9.75 -15.92 -3.68
N GLU A 37 10.10 -15.28 -4.80
CA GLU A 37 10.45 -13.86 -4.85
C GLU A 37 9.18 -13.02 -5.02
N LEU A 38 9.06 -12.01 -4.17
CA LEU A 38 8.00 -11.03 -4.20
C LEU A 38 8.58 -9.70 -4.69
N GLU A 39 7.97 -9.18 -5.75
CA GLU A 39 8.30 -7.87 -6.31
C GLU A 39 7.53 -6.77 -5.57
N SER A 40 8.11 -5.57 -5.55
CA SER A 40 7.46 -4.36 -5.04
C SER A 40 6.17 -4.04 -5.82
N LEU A 41 5.10 -3.59 -5.15
CA LEU A 41 3.82 -3.20 -5.78
C LEU A 41 3.64 -1.66 -5.76
N PRO A 42 4.09 -0.93 -6.80
CA PRO A 42 4.07 0.53 -6.83
C PRO A 42 2.68 1.12 -7.02
N GLY A 43 1.71 0.31 -7.49
CA GLY A 43 0.35 0.75 -7.80
C GLY A 43 -0.42 1.28 -6.58
N LEU A 44 -0.05 0.82 -5.37
CA LEU A 44 -0.67 1.24 -4.12
C LEU A 44 0.22 2.17 -3.30
N ALA A 45 1.49 2.34 -3.67
CA ALA A 45 2.47 3.06 -2.86
C ALA A 45 2.10 4.55 -2.66
N THR A 46 1.94 4.95 -1.40
CA THR A 46 1.80 6.35 -0.98
C THR A 46 3.17 6.89 -0.61
N LEU A 47 3.47 8.16 -0.90
CA LEU A 47 4.63 8.81 -0.31
C LEU A 47 4.41 8.92 1.22
N SER A 48 5.47 9.27 1.96
CA SER A 48 5.31 9.49 3.41
C SER A 48 4.19 10.50 3.67
N GLY A 49 3.48 10.36 4.80
CA GLY A 49 2.27 11.16 5.06
C GLY A 49 2.48 12.67 4.92
N TRP A 50 3.64 13.20 5.31
CA TRP A 50 3.99 14.62 5.13
C TRP A 50 4.22 15.02 3.66
N ALA A 51 4.85 14.17 2.87
CA ALA A 51 5.03 14.42 1.44
C ALA A 51 3.67 14.41 0.72
N GLU A 52 2.75 13.52 1.11
CA GLU A 52 1.38 13.52 0.59
C GLU A 52 0.64 14.82 0.91
N VAL A 53 0.78 15.34 2.13
CA VAL A 53 0.21 16.63 2.53
C VAL A 53 0.81 17.77 1.71
N PHE A 54 2.15 17.81 1.54
CA PHE A 54 2.82 18.82 0.74
C PHE A 54 2.31 18.87 -0.70
N PHE A 55 2.22 17.71 -1.37
CA PHE A 55 1.70 17.64 -2.74
C PHE A 55 0.23 18.05 -2.83
N ALA A 56 -0.60 17.70 -1.85
CA ALA A 56 -1.99 18.15 -1.83
C ALA A 56 -2.11 19.67 -1.65
N LEU A 57 -1.29 20.27 -0.78
CA LEU A 57 -1.24 21.72 -0.59
C LEU A 57 -0.82 22.44 -1.87
N MET A 58 0.19 21.94 -2.59
CA MET A 58 0.61 22.50 -3.89
C MET A 58 -0.56 22.51 -4.89
N VAL A 59 -1.34 21.42 -4.97
CA VAL A 59 -2.51 21.35 -5.85
C VAL A 59 -3.60 22.34 -5.41
N CYS A 60 -3.84 22.49 -4.10
CA CYS A 60 -4.77 23.50 -3.58
C CYS A 60 -4.31 24.93 -3.90
N VAL A 61 -3.02 25.23 -3.78
CA VAL A 61 -2.45 26.55 -4.12
C VAL A 61 -2.63 26.84 -5.61
N ILE A 62 -2.38 25.86 -6.48
CA ILE A 62 -2.63 26.00 -7.93
C ILE A 62 -4.12 26.29 -8.17
N SER A 63 -5.01 25.54 -7.53
CA SER A 63 -6.46 25.74 -7.63
C SER A 63 -6.93 27.10 -7.09
N LEU A 64 -6.31 27.64 -6.04
CA LEU A 64 -6.62 28.99 -5.56
C LEU A 64 -6.07 30.06 -6.50
N SER A 65 -4.85 29.86 -7.01
CA SER A 65 -4.21 30.79 -7.94
C SER A 65 -4.96 30.92 -9.26
N SER A 66 -5.73 29.90 -9.68
CA SER A 66 -6.55 30.00 -10.88
C SER A 66 -7.62 31.08 -10.79
N PHE A 67 -8.19 31.32 -9.60
CA PHE A 67 -9.18 32.39 -9.42
C PHE A 67 -8.57 33.77 -9.64
N TYR A 68 -7.33 33.99 -9.20
CA TYR A 68 -6.61 35.23 -9.46
C TYR A 68 -6.18 35.36 -10.92
N LEU A 69 -5.73 34.25 -11.54
CA LEU A 69 -5.25 34.24 -12.93
C LEU A 69 -6.36 34.52 -13.95
N VAL A 70 -7.61 34.16 -13.64
CA VAL A 70 -8.79 34.47 -14.49
C VAL A 70 -8.95 35.98 -14.68
N ASP A 71 -8.71 36.78 -13.62
CA ASP A 71 -8.95 38.22 -13.66
C ASP A 71 -7.70 39.00 -14.15
N ALA A 72 -6.50 38.46 -13.93
CA ALA A 72 -5.24 39.15 -14.21
C ALA A 72 -4.65 38.88 -15.62
N PHE A 73 -5.04 37.78 -16.28
CA PHE A 73 -4.42 37.34 -17.54
C PHE A 73 -5.47 36.86 -18.56
N ASN A 74 -5.04 36.72 -19.82
CA ASN A 74 -5.86 36.09 -20.86
C ASN A 74 -6.31 34.68 -20.40
N PRO A 75 -7.61 34.34 -20.50
CA PRO A 75 -8.15 33.04 -20.08
C PRO A 75 -7.38 31.83 -20.62
N TRP A 76 -6.91 31.91 -21.87
CA TRP A 76 -6.11 30.85 -22.49
C TRP A 76 -4.77 30.65 -21.80
N LEU A 77 -4.11 31.75 -21.45
CA LEU A 77 -2.82 31.74 -20.77
C LEU A 77 -2.98 31.27 -19.32
N ALA A 78 -4.04 31.71 -18.64
CA ALA A 78 -4.39 31.26 -17.29
C ALA A 78 -4.68 29.75 -17.24
N PHE A 79 -5.40 29.22 -18.23
CA PHE A 79 -5.65 27.78 -18.36
C PHE A 79 -4.37 26.99 -18.56
N LEU A 80 -3.50 27.40 -19.49
CA LEU A 80 -2.22 26.72 -19.73
C LEU A 80 -1.31 26.73 -18.51
N VAL A 81 -1.20 27.86 -17.80
CA VAL A 81 -0.37 27.97 -16.59
C VAL A 81 -0.88 27.04 -15.49
N CYS A 82 -2.20 26.99 -15.26
CA CYS A 82 -2.80 26.12 -14.25
C CYS A 82 -2.60 24.63 -14.60
N LEU A 83 -2.87 24.25 -15.85
CA LEU A 83 -2.73 22.86 -16.33
C LEU A 83 -1.27 22.39 -16.26
N THR A 84 -0.33 23.19 -16.77
CA THR A 84 1.10 22.86 -16.75
C THR A 84 1.64 22.76 -15.33
N SER A 85 1.27 23.69 -14.44
CA SER A 85 1.66 23.64 -13.02
C SER A 85 1.14 22.37 -12.35
N PHE A 86 -0.12 21.99 -12.59
CA PHE A 86 -0.66 20.74 -12.06
C PHE A 86 0.08 19.51 -12.59
N LEU A 87 0.36 19.47 -13.90
CA LEU A 87 1.11 18.36 -14.52
C LEU A 87 2.52 18.23 -13.94
N VAL A 88 3.22 19.35 -13.72
CA VAL A 88 4.56 19.34 -13.09
C VAL A 88 4.49 18.75 -11.69
N VAL A 89 3.53 19.17 -10.86
CA VAL A 89 3.34 18.65 -9.50
C VAL A 89 3.01 17.14 -9.55
N PHE A 90 2.15 16.72 -10.46
CA PHE A 90 1.77 15.31 -10.63
C PHE A 90 2.94 14.43 -11.09
N ILE A 91 3.68 14.87 -12.10
CA ILE A 91 4.85 14.14 -12.64
C ILE A 91 5.95 14.06 -11.57
N THR A 92 6.23 15.17 -10.88
CA THR A 92 7.22 15.20 -9.79
C THR A 92 6.85 14.21 -8.69
N LYS A 93 5.57 14.19 -8.27
CA LYS A 93 5.05 13.21 -7.31
C LYS A 93 5.30 11.78 -7.78
N ARG A 94 4.96 11.49 -9.05
CA ARG A 94 5.17 10.15 -9.64
C ARG A 94 6.64 9.75 -9.68
N ILE A 95 7.54 10.64 -10.09
CA ILE A 95 8.99 10.40 -10.09
C ILE A 95 9.49 10.11 -8.68
N MET A 96 9.08 10.89 -7.68
CA MET A 96 9.46 10.64 -6.27
C MET A 96 8.94 9.29 -5.77
N THR A 97 7.71 8.93 -6.11
CA THR A 97 7.16 7.60 -5.80
C THR A 97 8.00 6.51 -6.46
N TYR A 98 8.35 6.63 -7.75
CA TYR A 98 9.19 5.64 -8.43
C TYR A 98 10.62 5.58 -7.86
N LYS A 99 11.20 6.71 -7.47
CA LYS A 99 12.52 6.73 -6.81
C LYS A 99 12.49 5.97 -5.48
N LYS A 100 11.41 6.14 -4.70
CA LYS A 100 11.24 5.50 -3.39
C LYS A 100 10.85 4.02 -3.48
N TYR A 101 10.00 3.67 -4.43
CA TYR A 101 9.31 2.37 -4.49
C TYR A 101 9.73 1.48 -5.67
N GLY A 102 10.45 2.02 -6.66
CA GLY A 102 10.81 1.31 -7.89
C GLY A 102 9.64 1.23 -8.90
N PHE A 103 9.93 0.70 -10.09
CA PHE A 103 8.96 0.48 -11.17
C PHE A 103 8.22 -0.86 -11.06
N GLY A 104 8.01 -1.36 -9.84
CA GLY A 104 7.27 -2.60 -9.61
C GLY A 104 7.95 -3.88 -10.07
N SER A 105 9.23 -3.81 -10.39
CA SER A 105 10.09 -4.93 -10.75
C SER A 105 11.26 -5.10 -9.77
N LYS A 106 11.31 -4.28 -8.70
CA LYS A 106 12.36 -4.40 -7.70
C LYS A 106 12.02 -5.54 -6.76
N TRP A 107 12.99 -6.43 -6.56
CA TRP A 107 12.94 -7.45 -5.54
C TRP A 107 12.70 -6.80 -4.17
N ALA A 108 11.70 -7.31 -3.44
CA ALA A 108 11.31 -6.76 -2.15
C ALA A 108 11.48 -7.79 -1.03
N MET A 109 11.18 -9.05 -1.29
CA MET A 109 11.29 -10.14 -0.32
C MET A 109 11.42 -11.48 -1.02
N SER A 110 12.23 -12.40 -0.49
CA SER A 110 12.19 -13.82 -0.82
C SER A 110 11.78 -14.61 0.40
N ILE A 111 10.90 -15.58 0.19
CA ILE A 111 10.45 -16.50 1.24
C ILE A 111 10.75 -17.91 0.75
N SER A 112 11.43 -18.69 1.58
CA SER A 112 11.69 -20.11 1.37
C SER A 112 11.30 -20.92 2.62
N LYS A 113 11.49 -22.24 2.57
CA LYS A 113 11.27 -23.14 3.72
C LYS A 113 12.19 -22.83 4.90
N ASP A 114 13.40 -22.33 4.62
CA ASP A 114 14.47 -22.23 5.61
C ASP A 114 14.79 -20.78 6.01
N GLU A 115 14.52 -19.80 5.15
CA GLU A 115 14.90 -18.41 5.38
C GLU A 115 13.95 -17.38 4.76
N LEU A 116 13.97 -16.18 5.35
CA LEU A 116 13.38 -14.96 4.82
C LEU A 116 14.50 -14.01 4.42
N LYS A 117 14.46 -13.53 3.19
CA LYS A 117 15.33 -12.43 2.72
C LYS A 117 14.47 -11.22 2.45
N ILE A 118 14.79 -10.08 3.06
CA ILE A 118 13.96 -8.88 3.00
C ILE A 118 14.85 -7.71 2.57
N ASP A 119 14.45 -7.03 1.48
CA ASP A 119 15.15 -5.83 1.03
C ASP A 119 15.05 -4.73 2.08
N LYS A 120 16.12 -3.96 2.21
CA LYS A 120 16.24 -2.88 3.20
C LYS A 120 15.12 -1.84 3.13
N LEU A 121 14.55 -1.63 1.94
CA LEU A 121 13.48 -0.69 1.72
C LEU A 121 12.11 -1.26 2.07
N THR A 122 11.97 -2.57 2.18
CA THR A 122 10.71 -3.27 2.48
C THR A 122 10.27 -3.10 3.94
N PHE A 123 11.21 -2.73 4.82
CA PHE A 123 10.89 -2.35 6.18
C PHE A 123 10.25 -0.97 6.25
N LYS A 124 9.27 -0.81 7.14
CA LYS A 124 8.63 0.49 7.39
C LYS A 124 9.60 1.51 7.95
N GLU A 125 10.46 1.08 8.88
CA GLU A 125 11.66 1.80 9.27
C GLU A 125 12.81 1.30 8.39
N HIS A 126 13.26 2.14 7.47
CA HIS A 126 14.28 1.75 6.50
C HIS A 126 15.52 1.21 7.19
N GLN A 127 15.93 0.01 6.79
CA GLN A 127 17.17 -0.59 7.24
C GLN A 127 18.32 -0.15 6.36
N ASN A 128 19.55 -0.25 6.87
CA ASN A 128 20.74 0.08 6.10
C ASN A 128 21.15 -1.04 5.13
N HIS A 129 20.75 -2.28 5.42
CA HIS A 129 21.15 -3.47 4.68
C HIS A 129 19.97 -4.43 4.48
N THR A 130 20.09 -5.31 3.49
CA THR A 130 19.17 -6.42 3.26
C THR A 130 19.32 -7.41 4.40
N LEU A 131 18.20 -7.82 4.99
CA LEU A 131 18.19 -8.73 6.12
C LEU A 131 17.92 -10.14 5.63
N THR A 132 18.70 -11.12 6.12
CA THR A 132 18.41 -12.55 5.95
C THR A 132 18.15 -13.13 7.33
N ILE A 133 16.97 -13.69 7.54
CA ILE A 133 16.54 -14.28 8.81
C ILE A 133 16.30 -15.77 8.57
N ALA A 134 16.95 -16.63 9.36
CA ALA A 134 16.64 -18.05 9.31
C ALA A 134 15.31 -18.35 10.02
N LYS A 135 14.50 -19.25 9.48
CA LYS A 135 13.16 -19.57 10.01
C LYS A 135 13.19 -20.00 11.47
N ASN A 136 14.24 -20.72 11.88
CA ASN A 136 14.45 -21.18 13.25
C ASN A 136 14.73 -20.05 14.25
N GLU A 137 15.14 -18.87 13.80
CA GLU A 137 15.36 -17.66 14.62
C GLU A 137 14.07 -16.87 14.86
N ILE A 138 13.03 -17.15 14.07
CA ILE A 138 11.73 -16.47 14.18
C ILE A 138 10.95 -17.07 15.35
N ALA A 139 10.49 -16.21 16.26
CA ALA A 139 9.60 -16.59 17.33
C ALA A 139 8.15 -16.60 16.83
N GLU A 140 7.72 -15.51 16.20
CA GLU A 140 6.41 -15.39 15.57
C GLU A 140 6.40 -14.35 14.44
N VAL A 141 5.47 -14.50 13.51
CA VAL A 141 5.12 -13.47 12.52
C VAL A 141 3.69 -13.02 12.79
N LEU A 142 3.53 -11.78 13.21
CA LEU A 142 2.26 -11.20 13.64
C LEU A 142 1.61 -10.42 12.50
N PHE A 143 0.45 -10.90 12.05
CA PHE A 143 -0.38 -10.20 11.07
C PHE A 143 -1.51 -9.44 11.75
N HIS A 144 -1.55 -8.13 11.51
CA HIS A 144 -2.62 -7.25 11.96
C HIS A 144 -3.70 -7.17 10.89
N TYR A 145 -4.94 -7.47 11.27
CA TYR A 145 -6.06 -7.47 10.33
C TYR A 145 -7.25 -6.65 10.84
N THR A 146 -8.02 -6.09 9.91
CA THR A 146 -9.38 -5.62 10.19
C THR A 146 -10.37 -6.53 9.48
N MET A 147 -11.47 -6.85 10.14
CA MET A 147 -12.62 -7.45 9.47
C MET A 147 -13.40 -6.35 8.76
N ASP A 148 -13.55 -6.46 7.44
CA ASP A 148 -14.39 -5.51 6.70
C ASP A 148 -15.87 -5.77 7.05
N LEU A 149 -16.44 -4.87 7.86
CA LEU A 149 -17.84 -4.94 8.31
C LEU A 149 -18.82 -4.53 7.19
N LYS A 150 -18.35 -4.03 6.04
CA LYS A 150 -19.18 -3.28 5.09
C LYS A 150 -19.92 -4.11 4.03
N ARG A 151 -19.67 -5.42 3.86
CA ARG A 151 -20.41 -6.20 2.84
C ARG A 151 -21.82 -6.54 3.33
N LYS A 152 -22.78 -5.67 3.01
CA LYS A 152 -24.21 -5.93 3.22
C LYS A 152 -24.63 -7.20 2.47
N ARG A 153 -25.23 -8.10 3.26
CA ARG A 153 -26.03 -9.29 2.96
C ARG A 153 -26.54 -9.40 1.51
N LYS A 154 -26.19 -10.49 0.82
CA LYS A 154 -27.14 -11.18 -0.07
C LYS A 154 -27.52 -12.49 0.63
N PHE A 155 -28.81 -12.78 0.70
CA PHE A 155 -29.34 -13.98 1.36
C PHE A 155 -28.86 -15.23 0.61
N GLY A 156 -28.32 -16.24 1.32
CA GLY A 156 -28.02 -17.57 0.75
C GLY A 156 -26.55 -17.90 0.45
N GLU A 157 -25.60 -16.95 0.52
CA GLU A 157 -24.18 -17.26 0.27
C GLU A 157 -23.39 -17.59 1.56
N PRO A 158 -22.51 -18.61 1.55
CA PRO A 158 -21.61 -18.89 2.66
C PRO A 158 -20.65 -17.70 2.88
N ARG A 159 -20.49 -17.30 4.15
CA ARG A 159 -19.68 -16.16 4.59
C ARG A 159 -18.20 -16.35 4.21
N ILE A 160 -17.75 -15.75 3.12
CA ILE A 160 -16.30 -15.55 2.90
C ILE A 160 -15.97 -14.13 3.36
N ARG A 161 -15.64 -13.99 4.65
CA ARG A 161 -15.09 -12.74 5.19
C ARG A 161 -13.62 -12.69 4.77
N LEU A 162 -13.25 -11.77 3.89
CA LEU A 162 -11.84 -11.56 3.54
C LEU A 162 -11.25 -10.56 4.55
N PRO A 163 -10.35 -10.98 5.45
CA PRO A 163 -9.65 -10.06 6.33
C PRO A 163 -8.76 -9.13 5.49
N THR A 164 -8.79 -7.83 5.79
CA THR A 164 -7.83 -6.88 5.21
C THR A 164 -6.61 -6.85 6.12
N LEU A 165 -5.45 -7.24 5.59
CA LEU A 165 -4.17 -7.19 6.29
C LEU A 165 -3.58 -5.79 6.20
N HIS A 166 -3.14 -5.25 7.35
CA HIS A 166 -2.61 -3.88 7.44
C HIS A 166 -1.14 -3.81 7.77
N VAL A 167 -0.69 -4.69 8.67
CA VAL A 167 0.68 -4.71 9.19
C VAL A 167 1.14 -6.15 9.31
N CYS A 168 2.41 -6.39 9.01
CA CYS A 168 3.11 -7.63 9.29
C CYS A 168 4.35 -7.29 10.11
N GLU A 169 4.47 -7.89 11.30
CA GLU A 169 5.62 -7.76 12.19
C GLU A 169 6.31 -9.11 12.30
N ILE A 170 7.63 -9.16 12.17
CA ILE A 170 8.46 -10.35 12.39
C ILE A 170 9.13 -10.20 13.74
N HIS A 171 8.82 -11.08 14.67
CA HIS A 171 9.37 -11.10 16.02
C HIS A 171 10.41 -12.23 16.09
N LEU A 172 11.65 -11.88 16.36
CA LEU A 172 12.75 -12.82 16.48
C LEU A 172 12.90 -13.32 17.92
N LYS A 173 13.49 -14.50 18.09
CA LYS A 173 13.77 -15.09 19.41
C LYS A 173 14.75 -14.28 20.25
N ASN A 174 15.58 -13.45 19.62
CA ASN A 174 16.49 -12.54 20.30
C ASN A 174 15.80 -11.27 20.86
N GLY A 175 14.50 -11.08 20.58
CA GLY A 175 13.72 -9.92 21.01
C GLY A 175 13.59 -8.82 19.96
N ASP A 176 14.30 -8.90 18.83
CA ASP A 176 14.19 -7.92 17.75
C ASP A 176 12.84 -8.03 17.05
N THR A 177 12.29 -6.88 16.64
CA THR A 177 11.02 -6.80 15.92
C THR A 177 11.19 -5.98 14.65
N TYR A 178 10.73 -6.53 13.52
CA TYR A 178 10.79 -5.86 12.23
C TYR A 178 9.40 -5.70 11.63
N GLU A 179 8.99 -4.47 11.32
CA GLU A 179 7.71 -4.18 10.66
C GLU A 179 7.88 -4.07 9.14
N ILE A 180 7.13 -4.87 8.39
CA ILE A 180 7.07 -4.84 6.92
C ILE A 180 6.13 -3.72 6.45
N ASP A 181 6.59 -2.91 5.49
CA ASP A 181 5.75 -1.94 4.78
C ASP A 181 4.79 -2.67 3.83
N GLY A 182 3.55 -2.87 4.28
CA GLY A 182 2.49 -3.49 3.49
C GLY A 182 2.08 -2.73 2.22
N MET A 183 2.56 -1.49 2.05
CA MET A 183 2.39 -0.73 0.81
C MET A 183 3.43 -1.10 -0.25
N ARG A 184 4.52 -1.77 0.13
CA ARG A 184 5.58 -2.23 -0.76
C ARG A 184 5.39 -3.65 -1.24
N VAL A 185 4.97 -4.54 -0.35
CA VAL A 185 4.77 -5.95 -0.66
C VAL A 185 3.32 -6.31 -0.35
N GLY A 186 2.68 -7.04 -1.25
CA GLY A 186 1.32 -7.54 -1.02
C GLY A 186 1.30 -8.48 0.18
N LEU A 187 0.86 -8.00 1.35
CA LEU A 187 0.84 -8.77 2.60
C LEU A 187 0.05 -10.07 2.49
N PHE A 188 -0.93 -10.12 1.58
CA PHE A 188 -1.68 -11.33 1.30
C PHE A 188 -0.82 -12.42 0.64
N ASN A 189 0.08 -12.04 -0.28
CA ASN A 189 1.03 -12.97 -0.88
C ASN A 189 2.03 -13.46 0.17
N VAL A 190 2.52 -12.55 1.02
CA VAL A 190 3.42 -12.88 2.14
C VAL A 190 2.76 -13.91 3.06
N LEU A 191 1.51 -13.64 3.48
CA LEU A 191 0.76 -14.55 4.34
C LEU A 191 0.61 -15.93 3.69
N TYR A 192 0.21 -15.99 2.42
CA TYR A 192 0.03 -17.27 1.72
C TYR A 192 1.32 -18.11 1.70
N VAL A 193 2.45 -17.51 1.31
CA VAL A 193 3.73 -18.23 1.22
C VAL A 193 4.23 -18.65 2.61
N MET A 194 4.01 -17.81 3.63
CA MET A 194 4.37 -18.15 5.02
C MET A 194 3.53 -19.30 5.58
N VAL A 195 2.24 -19.38 5.27
CA VAL A 195 1.42 -20.54 5.65
C VAL A 195 1.92 -21.77 4.90
N PHE A 196 2.17 -21.68 3.60
CA PHE A 196 2.65 -22.79 2.77
C PHE A 196 3.94 -23.42 3.32
N HIS A 197 4.93 -22.59 3.67
CA HIS A 197 6.19 -23.07 4.27
C HIS A 197 6.11 -23.33 5.78
N GLY A 198 4.94 -23.17 6.41
CA GLY A 198 4.73 -23.46 7.84
C GLY A 198 5.52 -22.57 8.79
N TYR A 199 5.52 -21.26 8.57
CA TYR A 199 6.09 -20.28 9.51
C TYR A 199 5.24 -20.14 10.79
N PRO A 200 5.82 -19.74 11.92
CA PRO A 200 5.06 -19.52 13.16
C PRO A 200 4.21 -18.24 13.05
N LEU A 201 2.93 -18.37 12.72
CA LEU A 201 2.03 -17.25 12.46
C LEU A 201 1.12 -16.94 13.67
N SER A 202 0.98 -15.65 13.98
CA SER A 202 0.05 -15.10 14.97
C SER A 202 -0.85 -14.04 14.31
N PHE A 203 -2.11 -13.94 14.74
CA PHE A 203 -3.02 -12.92 14.22
C PHE A 203 -3.56 -12.01 15.31
N LYS A 204 -3.64 -10.71 15.01
CA LYS A 204 -4.20 -9.69 15.91
C LYS A 204 -5.21 -8.81 15.19
N GLY A 205 -6.45 -8.81 15.70
CA GLY A 205 -7.48 -7.89 15.24
C GLY A 205 -7.13 -6.46 15.64
N THR A 206 -7.18 -5.53 14.69
CA THR A 206 -6.99 -4.10 14.97
C THR A 206 -8.14 -3.28 14.42
N PHE A 207 -8.42 -2.15 15.08
CA PHE A 207 -9.27 -1.08 14.53
C PHE A 207 -8.44 0.12 14.07
N ALA A 208 -7.12 0.11 14.32
CA ALA A 208 -6.24 1.28 14.23
C ALA A 208 -5.57 1.49 12.86
N GLY A 209 -5.71 0.57 11.90
CA GLY A 209 -5.00 0.62 10.62
C GLY A 209 -5.49 1.68 9.60
N GLY A 210 -6.60 2.37 9.86
CA GLY A 210 -7.30 3.14 8.81
C GLY A 210 -7.26 4.66 8.91
N ALA A 211 -7.15 5.26 10.10
CA ALA A 211 -7.49 6.68 10.28
C ALA A 211 -6.54 7.65 9.53
N ARG A 212 -5.23 7.41 9.61
CA ARG A 212 -4.22 8.26 8.95
C ARG A 212 -4.29 8.14 7.42
N ASN A 213 -4.45 6.91 6.92
CA ASN A 213 -4.59 6.67 5.48
C ASN A 213 -5.91 7.22 4.93
N ALA A 214 -7.00 7.17 5.72
CA ALA A 214 -8.27 7.77 5.36
C ALA A 214 -8.18 9.30 5.25
N LEU A 215 -7.49 9.97 6.18
CA LEU A 215 -7.28 11.42 6.12
C LEU A 215 -6.49 11.83 4.88
N ILE A 216 -5.41 11.10 4.57
CA ILE A 216 -4.60 11.34 3.35
C ILE A 216 -5.44 11.13 2.09
N LEU A 217 -6.31 10.11 2.08
CA LEU A 217 -7.18 9.81 0.96
C LEU A 217 -8.26 10.89 0.77
N LEU A 218 -8.87 11.37 1.86
CA LEU A 218 -9.80 12.50 1.83
C LEU A 218 -9.11 13.77 1.32
N LEU A 219 -7.91 14.06 1.80
CA LEU A 219 -7.12 15.21 1.35
C LEU A 219 -6.81 15.14 -0.16
N ARG A 220 -6.47 13.95 -0.67
CA ARG A 220 -6.26 13.72 -2.11
C ARG A 220 -7.54 13.97 -2.92
N ILE A 221 -8.67 13.44 -2.47
CA ILE A 221 -9.96 13.64 -3.13
C ILE A 221 -10.28 15.13 -3.17
N PHE A 222 -10.11 15.83 -2.04
CA PHE A 222 -10.35 17.27 -1.95
C PHE A 222 -9.47 18.06 -2.92
N ALA A 223 -8.15 17.82 -2.93
CA ALA A 223 -7.22 18.49 -3.83
C ALA A 223 -7.54 18.21 -5.31
N LEU A 224 -7.90 16.96 -5.65
CA LEU A 224 -8.31 16.58 -7.01
C LEU A 224 -9.63 17.24 -7.42
N SER A 225 -10.60 17.33 -6.51
CA SER A 225 -11.84 18.05 -6.79
C SER A 225 -11.60 19.54 -7.00
N ALA A 226 -10.75 20.17 -6.18
CA ALA A 226 -10.45 21.59 -6.27
C ALA A 226 -9.81 21.93 -7.62
N ILE A 227 -8.77 21.19 -8.03
CA ILE A 227 -8.12 21.43 -9.31
C ILE A 227 -9.03 21.11 -10.51
N ALA A 228 -9.87 20.07 -10.42
CA ALA A 228 -10.83 19.76 -11.47
C ALA A 228 -11.85 20.90 -11.64
N SER A 229 -12.39 21.44 -10.55
CA SER A 229 -13.28 22.60 -10.56
C SER A 229 -12.59 23.84 -11.13
N ALA A 230 -11.36 24.14 -10.71
CA ALA A 230 -10.57 25.26 -11.22
C ALA A 230 -10.30 25.16 -12.74
N LEU A 231 -9.87 24.00 -13.21
CA LEU A 231 -9.65 23.77 -14.64
C LEU A 231 -10.95 23.85 -15.45
N SER A 232 -12.07 23.37 -14.88
CA SER A 232 -13.39 23.43 -15.53
C SER A 232 -13.86 24.89 -15.65
N MET A 233 -13.71 25.70 -14.60
CA MET A 233 -14.01 27.13 -14.62
C MET A 233 -13.18 27.85 -15.68
N LEU A 234 -11.86 27.66 -15.67
CA LEU A 234 -10.96 28.24 -16.66
C LEU A 234 -11.33 27.82 -18.08
N PHE A 235 -11.64 26.54 -18.30
CA PHE A 235 -12.03 26.01 -19.61
C PHE A 235 -13.35 26.61 -20.12
N ILE A 236 -14.36 26.79 -19.26
CA ILE A 236 -15.63 27.43 -19.63
C ILE A 236 -15.40 28.90 -20.02
N ASN A 237 -14.46 29.59 -19.35
CA ASN A 237 -14.07 30.97 -19.64
C ASN A 237 -13.18 31.10 -20.90
N LEU A 238 -12.83 30.01 -21.59
CA LEU A 238 -12.16 30.04 -22.89
C LEU A 238 -13.11 30.35 -24.06
N LYS A 239 -14.42 30.55 -23.81
CA LYS A 239 -15.36 30.95 -24.86
C LYS A 239 -14.90 32.26 -25.52
N PRO A 240 -15.01 32.37 -26.86
CA PRO A 240 -14.63 33.56 -27.61
C PRO A 240 -15.44 34.79 -27.17
#